data_AF-A0A839LRU6-F1
#
_entry.id   AF-A0A839LRU6-F1
#
_cell.length_a   1.000
_cell.length_b   1.000
_cell.length_c   1.000
_cell.angle_alpha   90.00
_cell.angle_beta   90.00
_cell.angle_gamma   90.00
#
_symmetry.space_group_name_H-M   'P 1'
#
loop_
_entity.id
_entity.type
_entity.pdbx_description
1 polymer ?
#
loop_
_entity_poly.entity_id
_entity_poly.type
_entity_poly.pdbx_seq_one_letter_code
_entity_poly.pdbx_strand_id
1 'polypeptide(L)' 'MTKRLLLRALLGLGMAVPLLAQAVDNSAPDQLIRQLSLETIETVKADKAIQGGDVQKVITLVDTKVMPHVNF' A
#
# COMPACT_ATOMS: atom_id res chain seq x y z
N MET A 1 1.59 -58.03 25.07
CA MET A 1 0.86 -56.83 25.52
C MET A 1 1.75 -55.58 25.47
N THR A 2 2.33 -55.26 24.30
CA THR A 2 3.36 -54.20 24.16
C THR A 2 3.21 -53.37 22.88
N LYS A 3 2.33 -53.75 21.94
CA LYS A 3 2.08 -52.98 20.69
C LYS A 3 1.25 -51.70 20.88
N ARG A 4 0.78 -51.42 22.11
CA ARG A 4 0.02 -50.20 22.46
C ARG A 4 0.90 -49.03 22.92
N LEU A 5 2.20 -49.26 23.10
CA LEU A 5 3.17 -48.21 23.47
C LEU A 5 3.80 -47.51 22.24
N LEU A 6 3.31 -47.78 21.03
CA LEU A 6 3.73 -47.09 19.81
C LEU A 6 2.88 -45.84 19.47
N LEU A 7 1.91 -45.46 20.32
CA LEU A 7 0.89 -44.46 19.94
C LEU A 7 0.85 -43.17 20.76
N ARG A 8 1.84 -42.87 21.62
CA ARG A 8 1.75 -41.69 22.51
C ARG A 8 2.99 -40.80 22.59
N ALA A 9 4.01 -41.01 21.76
CA ALA A 9 5.19 -40.14 21.70
C ALA A 9 5.16 -39.15 20.51
N LEU A 10 3.97 -38.79 20.03
CA LEU A 10 3.72 -37.77 18.98
C LEU A 10 3.29 -36.42 19.59
N LEU A 11 3.68 -36.14 20.83
CA LEU A 11 3.25 -34.94 21.56
C LEU A 11 4.44 -34.04 21.86
N GLY A 12 4.71 -33.13 20.91
CA GLY A 12 5.74 -32.10 21.01
C GLY A 12 5.41 -30.88 20.15
N LEU A 13 4.15 -30.46 20.21
CA LEU A 13 3.63 -29.10 20.03
C LEU A 13 4.57 -28.09 19.34
N GLY A 14 4.68 -28.18 18.01
CA GLY A 14 5.11 -27.05 17.18
C GLY A 14 4.00 -26.01 17.11
N MET A 15 3.89 -25.14 18.13
CA MET A 15 3.14 -23.89 17.98
C MET A 15 3.99 -22.93 17.15
N ALA A 16 3.93 -23.09 15.83
CA ALA A 16 4.25 -22.01 14.91
C ALA A 16 3.17 -20.94 15.10
N VAL A 17 3.49 -19.90 15.87
CA VAL A 17 2.69 -18.67 15.94
C VAL A 17 2.74 -18.06 14.54
N PRO A 18 1.64 -17.98 13.78
CA PRO A 18 1.64 -17.14 12.60
C PRO A 18 1.74 -15.71 13.12
N LEU A 19 2.90 -15.09 12.92
CA LEU A 19 3.01 -13.64 12.94
C LEU A 19 1.96 -13.14 11.96
N LEU A 20 0.87 -12.58 12.48
CA LEU A 20 -0.12 -11.89 11.68
C LEU A 20 0.61 -10.73 11.02
N ALA A 21 1.10 -10.97 9.80
CA ALA A 21 1.49 -9.91 8.90
C ALA A 21 0.21 -9.11 8.67
N GLN A 22 0.07 -8.01 9.41
CA GLN A 22 -0.94 -7.02 9.12
C GLN A 22 -0.61 -6.53 7.73
N ALA A 23 -1.34 -7.05 6.74
CA ALA A 23 -1.36 -6.46 5.42
C ALA A 23 -1.70 -4.99 5.64
N VAL A 24 -0.73 -4.12 5.38
CA VAL A 24 -0.99 -2.68 5.31
C VAL A 24 -2.09 -2.55 4.27
N ASP A 25 -3.29 -2.29 4.74
CA ASP A 25 -4.44 -2.10 3.88
C ASP A 25 -4.21 -0.78 3.15
N ASN A 26 -3.57 -0.87 1.98
CA ASN A 26 -3.29 0.25 1.07
C ASN A 26 -4.57 0.97 0.60
N SER A 27 -5.75 0.51 1.06
CA SER A 27 -7.07 1.06 0.79
C SER A 27 -7.48 2.17 1.77
N ALA A 28 -6.69 2.44 2.81
CA ALA A 28 -7.04 3.48 3.77
C ALA A 28 -7.04 4.87 3.07
N PRO A 29 -8.13 5.66 3.16
CA PRO A 29 -8.27 6.93 2.42
C PRO A 29 -7.13 7.94 2.68
N ASP A 30 -6.59 7.96 3.90
CA ASP A 30 -5.44 8.80 4.28
C ASP A 30 -4.15 8.39 3.56
N GLN A 31 -3.94 7.09 3.36
CA GLN A 31 -2.80 6.59 2.59
C GLN A 31 -2.91 6.96 1.11
N LEU A 32 -4.12 6.87 0.54
CA LEU A 32 -4.38 7.32 -0.84
C LEU A 32 -4.05 8.81 -0.99
N ILE A 33 -4.54 9.66 -0.09
CA ILE A 33 -4.27 11.11 -0.12
C ILE A 33 -2.76 11.37 -0.01
N ARG A 34 -2.07 10.69 0.90
CA ARG A 34 -0.61 10.82 1.06
C ARG A 34 0.12 10.43 -0.22
N GLN A 35 -0.25 9.29 -0.81
CA GLN A 35 0.38 8.79 -2.03
C GLN A 35 0.17 9.76 -3.19
N LEU A 36 -1.06 10.22 -3.43
CA LEU A 36 -1.38 11.20 -4.48
C LEU A 36 -0.60 12.50 -4.29
N SER A 37 -0.46 12.96 -3.04
CA SER A 37 0.31 14.17 -2.71
C SER A 37 1.79 14.01 -3.07
N LEU A 38 2.39 12.88 -2.71
CA LEU A 38 3.78 12.57 -3.02
C LEU A 38 4.02 12.49 -4.53
N GLU A 39 3.19 11.73 -5.24
CA GLU A 39 3.29 11.60 -6.70
C GLU A 39 3.14 12.94 -7.42
N THR A 40 2.22 13.78 -6.96
CA THR A 40 1.99 15.11 -7.54
C THR A 40 3.22 15.99 -7.34
N ILE A 41 3.76 16.03 -6.12
CA ILE A 41 4.97 16.82 -5.81
C ILE A 41 6.18 16.30 -6.58
N GLU A 42 6.35 14.98 -6.70
CA GLU A 42 7.43 14.38 -7.49
C GLU A 42 7.33 14.74 -8.97
N THR A 43 6.12 14.68 -9.54
CA THR A 43 5.87 15.06 -10.92
C THR A 43 6.21 16.54 -11.16
N VAL A 44 5.79 17.43 -10.25
CA VAL A 44 6.12 18.85 -10.30
C VAL A 44 7.64 19.06 -10.20
N LYS A 45 8.33 18.36 -9.30
CA LYS A 45 9.80 18.46 -9.14
C LYS A 45 10.57 17.98 -10.38
N ALA A 46 10.02 17.02 -11.12
CA ALA A 46 10.64 16.47 -12.32
C ALA A 46 10.39 17.32 -13.58
N ASP A 47 9.23 17.99 -13.70
CA ASP A 47 8.88 18.77 -14.89
C ASP A 47 9.24 20.26 -14.75
N LYS A 48 10.24 20.71 -15.53
CA LYS A 48 10.70 22.11 -15.54
C LYS A 48 9.72 23.09 -16.18
N ALA A 49 8.87 22.63 -17.10
CA ALA A 49 7.85 23.49 -17.68
C ALA A 49 6.73 23.75 -16.66
N ILE A 50 6.35 22.74 -15.88
CA ILE A 50 5.42 22.93 -14.75
C ILE A 50 6.03 23.90 -13.72
N GLN A 51 7.30 23.73 -13.34
CA GLN A 51 8.02 24.67 -12.47
C GLN A 51 8.09 26.08 -13.06
N GLY A 52 8.21 26.19 -14.39
CA GLY A 52 8.21 27.44 -15.13
C GLY A 52 6.84 28.08 -15.31
N GLY A 53 5.75 27.46 -14.80
CA GLY A 53 4.41 28.01 -14.88
C GLY A 53 3.63 27.67 -16.14
N ASP A 54 3.96 26.58 -16.85
CA ASP A 54 3.16 26.07 -17.96
C ASP A 54 1.78 25.60 -17.46
N VAL A 55 0.79 26.48 -17.59
CA VAL A 55 -0.57 26.27 -17.10
C VAL A 55 -1.24 25.08 -17.77
N GLN A 56 -0.99 24.83 -19.06
CA GLN A 56 -1.61 23.71 -19.77
C GLN A 56 -1.15 22.37 -19.21
N LYS A 57 0.13 22.26 -18.86
CA LYS A 57 0.66 21.08 -18.18
C LYS A 57 0.15 20.93 -16.75
N VAL A 58 -0.02 22.04 -16.02
CA VAL A 58 -0.62 22.01 -14.68
C VAL A 58 -2.06 21.48 -14.74
N ILE A 59 -2.88 21.98 -15.67
CA ILE A 59 -4.25 21.49 -15.86
C ILE A 59 -4.24 20.00 -16.19
N THR A 60 -3.38 19.57 -17.11
CA THR A 60 -3.24 18.15 -17.46
C THR A 60 -2.87 17.29 -16.25
N LEU A 61 -1.97 17.76 -15.39
CA LEU A 61 -1.57 17.07 -14.17
C LEU A 61 -2.76 16.94 -13.20
N VAL A 62 -3.53 18.01 -13.01
CA VAL A 62 -4.71 18.02 -12.13
C VAL A 62 -5.79 17.08 -12.67
N ASP A 63 -6.10 17.16 -13.96
CA ASP A 63 -7.10 16.32 -14.62
C ASP A 63 -6.77 14.82 -14.51
N THR A 64 -5.50 14.48 -14.60
CA THR A 64 -5.05 13.09 -14.61
C THR A 64 -4.86 12.50 -13.21
N LYS A 65 -4.41 13.30 -12.23
CA LYS A 65 -4.02 12.80 -10.91
C LYS A 65 -5.00 13.15 -9.79
N VAL A 66 -5.74 14.25 -9.90
CA VAL A 66 -6.59 14.77 -8.81
C VAL A 66 -8.06 14.51 -9.12
N MET A 67 -8.53 14.91 -10.31
CA MET A 67 -9.95 14.86 -10.67
C MET A 67 -10.62 13.48 -10.50
N PRO A 68 -9.97 12.33 -10.79
CA PRO A 68 -10.59 11.01 -10.60
C PRO A 68 -11.00 10.69 -9.15
N HIS A 69 -10.48 11.45 -8.19
CA HIS A 69 -10.67 11.22 -6.76
C HIS A 69 -11.55 12.29 -6.09
N VAL A 70 -12.14 13.21 -6.86
CA VAL A 70 -12.97 14.31 -6.35
C VAL A 70 -14.39 14.20 -6.92
N ASN A 71 -15.39 14.53 -6.09
CA ASN A 71 -16.79 14.61 -6.47
C ASN A 71 -17.23 16.09 -6.44
N PHE A 72 -17.60 16.65 -7.60
CA PHE A 72 -17.87 18.07 -7.81
C PHE A 72 -19.36 18.36 -8.01
#